data_AF-A0A7M7GDR3-F1
#
_entry.id   AF-A0A7M7GDR3-F1
#
_cell.length_a   1.000
_cell.length_b   1.000
_cell.length_c   1.000
_cell.angle_alpha   90.00
_cell.angle_beta   90.00
_cell.angle_gamma   90.00
#
_symmetry.space_group_name_H-M   'P 1'
#
loop_
_entity.id
_entity.type
_entity.pdbx_description
1 polymer ?
#
loop_
_entity_poly.entity_id
_entity_poly.type
_entity_poly.pdbx_seq_one_letter_code
_entity_poly.pdbx_strand_id
1 'polypeptide(L)'
;MESKTQVKNEPQEQSDNDAQKKENTSNNTEESPQVKNDAIIKTKNPPSETTILSPPPIPLAINNIFFELFYDGPYDLTLSNRLWGIHRVPPPNRAIVLSEITFSLFNVSMSPSYKKQVIFTEQLKFKAFVLDKLVVEKTLDYENTREDFEQSFAEIVNMIVCKGGPNIEDNQDILLRCAYKDYYSNRWRHKSCTIIIEKGEEVCRPCSYLDKYFQEWIKYNLKDNK
;
A
#
# COMPACT_ATOMS: atom_id res chain seq x y z
N MET A 1 10.79 -57.31 -17.01
CA MET A 1 9.48 -56.98 -16.39
C MET A 1 9.15 -55.57 -16.80
N GLU A 2 8.32 -55.46 -17.84
CA GLU A 2 7.82 -54.22 -18.40
C GLU A 2 6.58 -53.80 -17.62
N SER A 3 6.54 -52.57 -17.10
CA SER A 3 5.30 -51.98 -16.57
C SER A 3 4.98 -50.73 -17.36
N LYS A 4 3.94 -50.87 -18.18
CA LYS A 4 3.34 -49.84 -19.03
C LYS A 4 2.53 -48.84 -18.20
N THR A 5 2.58 -47.61 -18.70
CA THR A 5 1.75 -46.42 -18.48
C THR A 5 0.25 -46.69 -18.33
N GLN A 6 -0.44 -45.94 -17.46
CA GLN A 6 -1.78 -45.42 -17.73
C GLN A 6 -1.96 -43.99 -17.18
N VAL A 7 -2.07 -43.05 -18.12
CA VAL A 7 -2.57 -41.68 -17.96
C VAL A 7 -4.10 -41.75 -18.08
N LYS A 8 -4.83 -41.06 -17.19
CA LYS A 8 -6.28 -40.85 -17.31
C LYS A 8 -6.56 -39.35 -17.37
N ASN A 9 -6.96 -38.90 -18.55
CA ASN A 9 -7.46 -37.55 -18.83
C ASN A 9 -8.99 -37.50 -18.66
N GLU A 10 -9.44 -36.42 -17.99
CA GLU A 10 -10.60 -35.56 -18.29
C GLU A 10 -12.06 -36.12 -18.26
N PRO A 11 -13.10 -35.27 -18.01
CA PRO A 11 -13.40 -34.05 -18.78
C PRO A 11 -13.67 -32.75 -18.00
N GLN A 12 -13.29 -31.64 -18.65
CA GLN A 12 -13.83 -30.29 -18.51
C GLN A 12 -15.35 -30.27 -18.74
N GLU A 13 -16.08 -29.54 -17.90
CA GLU A 13 -17.37 -28.96 -18.28
C GLU A 13 -17.25 -27.44 -18.38
N GLN A 14 -17.72 -26.98 -19.53
CA GLN A 14 -17.81 -25.62 -20.02
C GLN A 14 -19.28 -25.19 -19.82
N SER A 15 -19.53 -24.02 -19.24
CA SER A 15 -20.82 -23.35 -19.44
C SER A 15 -20.63 -21.83 -19.46
N ASP A 16 -20.72 -21.29 -20.67
CA ASP A 16 -21.03 -19.90 -20.95
C ASP A 16 -22.44 -19.56 -20.43
N ASN A 17 -22.64 -18.32 -19.99
CA ASN A 17 -23.73 -17.50 -20.55
C ASN A 17 -23.63 -16.03 -20.12
N ASP A 18 -23.63 -15.20 -21.15
CA ASP A 18 -23.86 -13.76 -21.17
C ASP A 18 -25.18 -13.35 -20.50
N ALA A 19 -25.17 -12.18 -19.86
CA ALA A 19 -26.37 -11.36 -19.73
C ALA A 19 -25.99 -9.87 -19.72
N GLN A 20 -26.01 -9.28 -20.92
CA GLN A 20 -26.14 -7.86 -21.14
C GLN A 20 -27.42 -7.32 -20.48
N LYS A 21 -27.34 -6.15 -19.83
CA LYS A 21 -28.50 -5.29 -19.65
C LYS A 21 -28.12 -3.84 -19.97
N LYS A 22 -28.48 -3.44 -21.19
CA LYS A 22 -28.65 -2.04 -21.62
C LYS A 22 -30.00 -1.50 -21.15
N GLU A 23 -30.16 -0.19 -21.33
CA GLU A 23 -31.37 0.65 -21.25
C GLU A 23 -31.72 1.16 -19.83
N ASN A 24 -31.92 2.47 -19.58
CA ASN A 24 -32.62 3.44 -20.41
C ASN A 24 -32.16 4.90 -20.28
N THR A 25 -32.32 5.59 -21.41
CA THR A 25 -32.26 7.03 -21.70
C THR A 25 -33.61 7.70 -21.45
N SER A 26 -33.64 8.95 -20.97
CA SER A 26 -34.58 10.03 -21.36
C SER A 26 -34.33 11.27 -20.51
N ASN A 27 -33.86 12.37 -21.09
CA ASN A 27 -34.62 13.43 -21.78
C ASN A 27 -35.22 14.46 -20.80
N ASN A 28 -34.74 15.70 -20.90
CA ASN A 28 -35.52 16.94 -20.77
C ASN A 28 -34.71 18.05 -21.47
N THR A 29 -35.01 18.35 -22.74
CA THR A 29 -36.06 19.26 -23.26
C THR A 29 -35.59 20.71 -23.30
N GLU A 30 -35.47 21.17 -24.54
CA GLU A 30 -35.21 22.51 -25.01
C GLU A 30 -36.25 23.52 -24.53
N GLU A 31 -35.82 24.75 -24.26
CA GLU A 31 -36.62 25.94 -24.52
C GLU A 31 -35.72 27.08 -25.02
N SER A 32 -35.83 27.36 -26.31
CA SER A 32 -35.64 28.68 -26.90
C SER A 32 -37.05 29.23 -27.15
N PRO A 33 -37.29 30.56 -27.10
CA PRO A 33 -37.01 31.35 -28.31
C PRO A 33 -36.78 32.87 -28.16
N GLN A 34 -36.34 33.44 -29.29
CA GLN A 34 -36.64 34.78 -29.85
C GLN A 34 -35.76 36.01 -29.53
N VAL A 35 -34.83 36.24 -30.46
CA VAL A 35 -34.67 37.44 -31.33
C VAL A 35 -35.39 38.73 -30.89
N LYS A 36 -34.61 39.79 -30.67
CA LYS A 36 -34.91 41.16 -31.12
C LYS A 36 -33.61 41.94 -31.39
N ASN A 37 -33.50 42.41 -32.62
CA ASN A 37 -32.55 43.45 -33.05
C ASN A 37 -32.89 44.77 -32.35
N ASP A 38 -31.87 45.54 -31.96
CA ASP A 38 -31.71 46.93 -32.44
C ASP A 38 -30.44 47.62 -31.89
N ALA A 39 -29.97 48.56 -32.71
CA ALA A 39 -29.23 49.76 -32.38
C ALA A 39 -27.73 49.68 -31.99
N ILE A 40 -26.93 49.94 -33.04
CA ILE A 40 -25.57 50.49 -33.03
C ILE A 40 -25.51 51.78 -32.19
N ILE A 41 -24.67 51.80 -31.15
CA ILE A 41 -24.05 53.03 -30.63
C ILE A 41 -22.55 52.79 -30.50
N LYS A 42 -21.80 53.58 -31.26
CA LYS A 42 -20.33 53.69 -31.20
C LYS A 42 -19.92 54.38 -29.91
N THR A 43 -19.25 53.65 -29.02
CA THR A 43 -18.48 54.25 -27.93
C THR A 43 -17.02 53.83 -28.09
N LYS A 44 -16.17 54.80 -28.43
CA LYS A 44 -14.72 54.65 -28.49
C LYS A 44 -14.20 54.42 -27.07
N ASN A 45 -13.74 53.20 -26.76
CA ASN A 45 -12.92 52.95 -25.59
C ASN A 45 -11.43 53.18 -25.93
N PRO A 46 -10.64 53.79 -25.03
CA PRO A 46 -9.20 53.94 -25.21
C PRO A 46 -8.49 52.58 -25.08
N PRO A 47 -7.29 52.41 -25.65
CA PRO A 47 -6.57 51.14 -25.61
C PRO A 47 -6.14 50.84 -24.17
N SER A 48 -6.78 49.84 -23.56
CA SER A 48 -6.27 49.22 -22.34
C SER A 48 -4.95 48.53 -22.70
N GLU A 49 -3.86 49.04 -22.14
CA GLU A 49 -2.58 48.36 -22.12
C GLU A 49 -2.78 47.00 -21.44
N THR A 50 -2.78 45.94 -22.26
CA THR A 50 -2.73 44.57 -21.78
C THR A 50 -1.34 44.38 -21.18
N THR A 51 -1.19 44.66 -19.89
CA THR A 51 -0.03 44.22 -19.12
C THR A 51 -0.03 42.70 -19.18
N ILE A 52 0.78 42.14 -20.07
CA ILE A 52 1.06 40.70 -20.12
C ILE A 52 1.74 40.40 -18.79
N LEU A 53 0.97 39.90 -17.82
CA LEU A 53 1.51 39.35 -16.60
C LEU A 53 2.42 38.19 -17.02
N SER A 54 3.72 38.38 -16.83
CA SER A 54 4.70 37.31 -16.99
C SER A 54 4.17 36.07 -16.27
N PRO A 55 4.20 34.88 -16.91
CA PRO A 55 3.79 33.66 -16.23
C PRO A 55 4.56 33.55 -14.91
N PRO A 56 3.89 33.12 -13.82
CA PRO A 56 4.55 32.99 -12.53
C PRO A 56 5.83 32.16 -12.72
N PRO A 57 6.96 32.58 -12.13
CA PRO A 57 8.20 31.83 -12.26
C PRO A 57 7.92 30.39 -11.86
N ILE A 58 8.21 29.47 -12.79
CA ILE A 58 8.16 28.03 -12.52
C ILE A 58 9.02 27.82 -11.27
N PRO A 59 8.48 27.21 -10.19
CA PRO A 59 9.27 26.93 -9.01
C PRO A 59 10.51 26.15 -9.46
N LEU A 60 11.69 26.76 -9.31
CA LEU A 60 12.95 26.07 -9.49
C LEU A 60 12.90 24.86 -8.54
N ALA A 61 12.98 23.65 -9.10
CA ALA A 61 13.11 22.45 -8.31
C ALA A 61 14.34 22.63 -7.42
N ILE A 62 14.11 22.87 -6.13
CA ILE A 62 15.20 23.05 -5.18
C ILE A 62 15.69 21.63 -4.89
N ASN A 63 16.76 21.24 -5.58
CA ASN A 63 17.35 19.91 -5.44
C ASN A 63 17.98 19.80 -4.05
N ASN A 64 17.44 18.91 -3.22
CA ASN A 64 17.95 18.68 -1.88
C ASN A 64 19.26 17.89 -1.95
N ILE A 65 20.35 18.49 -1.44
CA ILE A 65 21.70 17.91 -1.49
C ILE A 65 21.73 16.54 -0.78
N PHE A 66 21.04 16.39 0.35
CA PHE A 66 21.02 15.10 1.05
C PHE A 66 20.35 14.00 0.20
N PHE A 67 19.23 14.29 -0.44
CA PHE A 67 18.59 13.33 -1.34
C PHE A 67 19.54 12.90 -2.47
N GLU A 68 20.23 13.84 -3.12
CA GLU A 68 21.20 13.52 -4.18
C GLU A 68 22.36 12.67 -3.68
N LEU A 69 22.93 13.01 -2.51
CA LEU A 69 24.02 12.27 -1.90
C LEU A 69 23.63 10.85 -1.52
N PHE A 70 22.38 10.63 -1.13
CA PHE A 70 21.86 9.31 -0.79
C PHE A 70 21.44 8.49 -2.02
N TYR A 71 20.84 9.16 -3.00
CA TYR A 71 20.34 8.51 -4.21
C TYR A 71 21.49 8.09 -5.14
N ASP A 72 22.38 8.99 -5.58
CA ASP A 72 23.48 8.65 -6.50
C ASP A 72 24.88 8.90 -5.90
N GLY A 73 24.96 9.51 -4.72
CA GLY A 73 26.21 9.94 -4.11
C GLY A 73 26.84 8.95 -3.12
N PRO A 74 27.79 9.44 -2.30
CA PRO A 74 28.60 8.62 -1.40
C PRO A 74 27.93 8.38 -0.04
N TYR A 75 26.72 8.87 0.22
CA TYR A 75 26.08 8.68 1.51
C TYR A 75 25.67 7.21 1.67
N ASP A 76 26.22 6.57 2.71
CA ASP A 76 25.96 5.19 3.05
C ASP A 76 25.18 5.12 4.36
N LEU A 77 23.95 4.62 4.30
CA LEU A 77 23.13 4.41 5.48
C LEU A 77 23.48 3.06 6.11
N THR A 78 24.05 3.07 7.31
CA THR A 78 24.30 1.83 8.05
C THR A 78 22.98 1.22 8.51
N LEU A 79 22.63 0.07 7.93
CA LEU A 79 21.41 -0.66 8.27
C LEU A 79 21.62 -1.52 9.53
N SER A 80 20.57 -1.62 10.34
CA SER A 80 20.64 -2.29 11.65
C SER A 80 20.88 -3.80 11.55
N ASN A 81 20.54 -4.42 10.42
CA ASN A 81 20.75 -5.84 10.16
C ASN A 81 20.71 -6.16 8.65
N ARG A 82 21.01 -7.41 8.29
CA ARG A 82 21.07 -7.91 6.90
C ARG A 82 19.70 -8.15 6.25
N LEU A 83 18.60 -7.98 6.98
CA LEU A 83 17.25 -8.14 6.44
C LEU A 83 16.75 -6.87 5.74
N TRP A 84 17.41 -5.73 5.99
CA TRP A 84 17.13 -4.48 5.29
C TRP A 84 17.87 -4.42 3.96
N GLY A 85 17.14 -4.03 2.91
CA GLY A 85 17.68 -3.68 1.61
C GLY A 85 17.37 -2.22 1.26
N ILE A 86 18.19 -1.63 0.39
CA ILE A 86 17.98 -0.30 -0.18
C ILE A 86 17.84 -0.46 -1.69
N HIS A 87 16.75 0.07 -2.24
CA HIS A 87 16.43 0.10 -3.66
C HIS A 87 16.26 1.54 -4.12
N ARG A 88 16.68 1.83 -5.35
CA ARG A 88 16.59 3.16 -5.95
C ARG A 88 15.63 3.09 -7.13
N VAL A 89 14.59 3.90 -7.10
CA VAL A 89 13.59 3.99 -8.16
C VAL A 89 14.08 4.99 -9.19
N PRO A 90 14.30 4.59 -10.46
CA PRO A 90 14.80 5.48 -11.50
C PRO A 90 13.80 6.60 -11.85
N PRO A 91 14.26 7.63 -12.58
CA PRO A 91 13.37 8.65 -13.16
C PRO A 91 12.20 8.03 -13.94
N PRO A 92 11.03 8.69 -14.00
CA PRO A 92 10.80 10.09 -13.59
C PRO A 92 10.49 10.29 -12.10
N ASN A 93 10.20 9.22 -11.36
CA ASN A 93 9.76 9.31 -9.96
C ASN A 93 10.88 8.83 -9.03
N ARG A 94 11.97 9.60 -8.94
CA ARG A 94 13.13 9.24 -8.11
C ARG A 94 12.72 9.05 -6.66
N ALA A 95 13.06 7.88 -6.12
CA ALA A 95 12.82 7.54 -4.73
C ALA A 95 13.86 6.54 -4.22
N ILE A 96 14.10 6.59 -2.92
CA ILE A 96 14.89 5.61 -2.18
C ILE A 96 13.92 4.78 -1.37
N VAL A 97 13.92 3.47 -1.58
CA VAL A 97 13.06 2.51 -0.89
C VAL A 97 13.92 1.64 0.00
N LEU A 98 13.68 1.71 1.31
CA LEU A 98 14.32 0.83 2.29
C LEU A 98 13.29 -0.21 2.72
N SER A 99 13.64 -1.49 2.72
CA SER A 99 12.68 -2.54 3.04
C SER A 99 13.29 -3.65 3.88
N GLU A 100 12.60 -4.03 4.96
CA GLU A 100 12.90 -5.21 5.76
C GLU A 100 12.20 -6.42 5.13
N ILE A 101 12.98 -7.26 4.44
CA ILE A 101 12.50 -8.47 3.80
C ILE A 101 12.50 -9.59 4.83
N THR A 102 11.40 -10.32 4.91
CA THR A 102 11.41 -11.65 5.50
C THR A 102 11.33 -12.69 4.41
N PHE A 103 12.27 -13.62 4.43
CA PHE A 103 12.16 -14.83 3.62
C PHE A 103 11.02 -15.67 4.19
N SER A 104 9.79 -15.41 3.75
CA SER A 104 8.82 -16.49 3.69
C SER A 104 9.32 -17.41 2.59
N LEU A 105 10.19 -18.34 3.02
CA LEU A 105 10.59 -19.49 2.25
C LEU A 105 9.32 -20.15 1.69
N PHE A 106 9.43 -20.82 0.55
CA PHE A 106 8.48 -21.80 0.00
C PHE A 106 7.68 -21.48 -1.26
N ASN A 107 7.70 -20.28 -1.85
CA ASN A 107 7.26 -20.15 -3.26
C ASN A 107 7.80 -18.91 -3.99
N VAL A 108 8.64 -19.15 -4.99
CA VAL A 108 9.23 -18.12 -5.89
C VAL A 108 8.15 -17.42 -6.75
N SER A 109 6.90 -17.92 -6.71
CA SER A 109 5.75 -17.38 -7.44
C SER A 109 4.97 -16.30 -6.69
N MET A 110 5.30 -15.98 -5.44
CA MET A 110 4.64 -14.90 -4.69
C MET A 110 5.48 -13.62 -4.71
N SER A 111 4.80 -12.48 -4.88
CA SER A 111 5.40 -11.16 -4.73
C SER A 111 6.07 -11.03 -3.35
N PRO A 112 7.25 -10.40 -3.27
CA PRO A 112 7.92 -10.19 -1.99
C PRO A 112 7.01 -9.42 -1.03
N SER A 113 6.79 -9.96 0.16
CA SER A 113 6.10 -9.28 1.25
C SER A 113 7.12 -8.61 2.17
N TYR A 114 6.92 -7.33 2.44
CA TYR A 114 7.82 -6.54 3.27
C TYR A 114 7.22 -6.37 4.67
N LYS A 115 8.03 -6.64 5.70
CA LYS A 115 7.60 -6.37 7.08
C LYS A 115 7.43 -4.89 7.31
N LYS A 116 8.46 -4.14 6.91
CA LYS A 116 8.57 -2.69 7.00
C LYS A 116 9.12 -2.18 5.69
N GLN A 117 8.60 -1.06 5.23
CA GLN A 117 9.08 -0.38 4.05
C GLN A 117 9.08 1.12 4.32
N VAL A 118 10.15 1.80 3.92
CA VAL A 118 10.27 3.25 3.95
C VAL A 118 10.51 3.72 2.54
N ILE A 119 9.74 4.72 2.09
CA ILE A 119 9.88 5.36 0.79
C ILE A 119 10.23 6.82 1.06
N PHE A 120 11.37 7.24 0.55
CA PHE A 120 11.85 8.61 0.60
C PHE A 120 11.97 9.16 -0.82
N THR A 121 11.18 10.18 -1.15
CA THR A 121 11.13 10.75 -2.51
C THR A 121 11.99 12.00 -2.64
N GLU A 122 12.29 12.38 -3.88
CA GLU A 122 13.03 13.60 -4.22
C GLU A 122 12.36 14.88 -3.66
N GLN A 123 11.02 14.86 -3.52
CA GLN A 123 10.23 15.93 -2.90
C GLN A 123 10.21 15.86 -1.36
N LEU A 124 11.18 15.16 -0.77
CA LEU A 124 11.35 14.97 0.67
C LEU A 124 10.15 14.33 1.37
N LYS A 125 9.34 13.56 0.65
CA LYS A 125 8.24 12.80 1.25
C LYS A 125 8.80 11.53 1.87
N PHE A 126 8.57 11.37 3.16
CA PHE A 126 8.87 10.17 3.92
C PHE A 126 7.57 9.42 4.17
N LYS A 127 7.46 8.22 3.62
CA LYS A 127 6.35 7.30 3.87
C LYS A 127 6.89 6.02 4.49
N ALA A 128 6.24 5.51 5.52
CA ALA A 128 6.57 4.21 6.09
C ALA A 128 5.35 3.32 6.13
N PHE A 129 5.55 2.07 5.72
CA PHE A 129 4.56 1.01 5.72
C PHE A 129 5.01 -0.12 6.64
N VAL A 130 4.07 -0.73 7.36
CA VAL A 130 4.27 -1.94 8.15
C VAL A 130 3.19 -2.93 7.77
N LEU A 131 3.56 -4.10 7.24
CA LEU A 131 2.64 -5.09 6.67
C LEU A 131 1.63 -4.44 5.71
N ASP A 132 2.15 -3.70 4.73
CA ASP A 132 1.41 -2.95 3.69
C ASP A 132 0.45 -1.85 4.20
N LYS A 133 0.41 -1.57 5.50
CA LYS A 133 -0.34 -0.44 6.06
C LYS A 133 0.55 0.78 6.19
N LEU A 134 0.11 1.92 5.69
CA LEU A 134 0.76 3.21 5.91
C LEU A 134 0.68 3.58 7.39
N VAL A 135 1.83 3.80 8.03
CA VAL A 135 1.93 4.14 9.46
C VAL A 135 2.52 5.52 9.71
N VAL A 136 3.32 6.02 8.76
CA VAL A 136 3.89 7.38 8.80
C VAL A 136 3.83 7.95 7.39
N GLU A 137 3.37 9.19 7.27
CA GLU A 137 3.48 10.00 6.07
C GLU A 137 3.79 11.44 6.48
N LYS A 138 4.95 11.96 6.08
CA LYS A 138 5.35 13.34 6.35
C LYS A 138 6.26 13.89 5.26
N THR A 139 6.43 15.20 5.27
CA THR A 139 7.45 15.89 4.47
C THR A 139 8.56 16.28 5.42
N LEU A 140 9.79 15.94 5.10
CA LEU A 140 10.94 16.30 5.94
C LEU A 140 11.30 17.77 5.74
N ASP A 141 11.92 18.36 6.76
CA ASP A 141 12.42 19.73 6.65
C ASP A 141 13.58 19.79 5.65
N TYR A 142 13.67 20.89 4.91
CA TYR A 142 14.68 21.06 3.86
C TYR A 142 16.07 21.34 4.44
N GLU A 143 16.14 22.02 5.59
CA GLU A 143 17.41 22.41 6.22
C GLU A 143 17.99 21.25 7.05
N ASN A 144 17.13 20.41 7.64
CA ASN A 144 17.51 19.31 8.54
C ASN A 144 17.16 17.93 7.96
N THR A 145 17.12 17.79 6.63
CA THR A 145 16.60 16.59 5.95
C THR A 145 17.30 15.30 6.38
N ARG A 146 18.61 15.36 6.62
CA ARG A 146 19.40 14.18 7.01
C ARG A 146 19.02 13.69 8.40
N GLU A 147 19.07 14.58 9.38
CA GLU A 147 18.80 14.28 10.78
C GLU A 147 17.35 13.82 10.95
N ASP A 148 16.42 14.52 10.28
CA ASP A 148 15.01 14.15 10.23
C ASP A 148 14.81 12.76 9.63
N PHE A 149 15.50 12.45 8.53
CA PHE A 149 15.43 11.14 7.89
C PHE A 149 15.96 10.04 8.81
N GLU A 150 17.17 10.21 9.35
CA GLU A 150 17.83 9.21 10.21
C GLU A 150 17.01 8.93 11.47
N GLN A 151 16.49 9.98 12.12
CA GLN A 151 15.62 9.87 13.29
C GLN A 151 14.31 9.12 12.94
N SER A 152 13.65 9.52 11.86
CA SER A 152 12.42 8.87 11.41
C SER A 152 12.64 7.41 11.07
N PHE A 153 13.73 7.10 10.36
CA PHE A 153 14.09 5.75 9.99
C PHE A 153 14.36 4.89 11.25
N ALA A 154 15.10 5.42 12.22
CA ALA A 154 15.36 4.74 13.48
C ALA A 154 14.06 4.43 14.25
N GLU A 155 13.09 5.33 14.26
CA GLU A 155 11.76 5.07 14.84
C GLU A 155 11.08 3.89 14.15
N ILE A 156 11.05 3.87 12.81
CA ILE A 156 10.46 2.76 12.04
C ILE A 156 11.17 1.44 12.35
N VAL A 157 12.50 1.42 12.37
CA VAL A 157 13.29 0.22 12.69
C VAL A 157 12.92 -0.34 14.07
N ASN A 158 12.72 0.53 15.05
CA ASN A 158 12.44 0.14 16.44
C ASN A 158 10.96 -0.18 16.72
N MET A 159 10.04 0.08 15.77
CA MET A 159 8.63 -0.29 15.93
C MET A 159 8.47 -1.80 16.16
N ILE A 160 7.67 -2.17 17.16
CA ILE A 160 7.34 -3.57 17.43
C ILE A 160 6.09 -3.92 16.63
N VAL A 161 6.23 -4.94 15.78
CA VAL A 161 5.14 -5.44 14.95
C VAL A 161 4.51 -6.64 15.66
N CYS A 162 3.20 -6.58 15.85
CA CYS A 162 2.41 -7.68 16.42
C CYS A 162 2.67 -8.96 15.62
N LYS A 163 3.10 -10.04 16.31
CA LYS A 163 3.40 -11.33 15.69
C LYS A 163 2.17 -11.99 15.04
N GLY A 164 0.97 -11.62 15.48
CA GLY A 164 -0.27 -12.33 15.14
C GLY A 164 -0.65 -13.31 16.25
N GLY A 165 -1.80 -13.97 16.08
CA GLY A 165 -2.31 -14.96 17.01
C GLY A 165 -1.78 -16.38 16.72
N PRO A 166 -2.64 -17.42 16.79
CA PRO A 166 -2.25 -18.82 16.58
C PRO A 166 -1.62 -19.08 15.20
N ASN A 167 -0.85 -20.15 15.07
CA ASN A 167 -0.29 -20.55 13.77
C ASN A 167 -1.41 -20.96 12.81
N ILE A 168 -1.19 -20.71 11.52
CA ILE A 168 -2.15 -21.09 10.48
C ILE A 168 -2.27 -22.62 10.38
N GLU A 169 -1.15 -23.32 10.47
CA GLU A 169 -1.06 -24.78 10.32
C GLU A 169 -1.88 -25.54 11.36
N ASP A 170 -1.97 -25.04 12.58
CA ASP A 170 -2.72 -25.67 13.67
C ASP A 170 -4.25 -25.55 13.46
N ASN A 171 -4.71 -24.68 12.56
CA ASN A 171 -6.11 -24.25 12.44
C ASN A 171 -6.49 -23.92 10.99
N GLN A 172 -6.15 -24.80 10.03
CA GLN A 172 -6.29 -24.50 8.60
C GLN A 172 -7.75 -24.32 8.15
N ASP A 173 -8.68 -25.05 8.78
CA ASP A 173 -10.08 -25.19 8.39
C ASP A 173 -11.04 -24.22 9.11
N ILE A 174 -10.51 -23.35 9.99
CA ILE A 174 -11.36 -22.41 10.72
C ILE A 174 -11.69 -21.20 9.86
N LEU A 175 -12.93 -21.12 9.39
CA LEU A 175 -13.41 -20.00 8.59
C LEU A 175 -13.90 -18.86 9.49
N LEU A 176 -12.99 -17.95 9.86
CA LEU A 176 -13.33 -16.80 10.68
C LEU A 176 -13.61 -15.54 9.87
N ARG A 177 -14.77 -14.92 10.16
CA ARG A 177 -15.11 -13.60 9.62
C ARG A 177 -14.27 -12.47 10.23
N CYS A 178 -13.71 -12.65 11.42
CA CYS A 178 -12.97 -11.63 12.17
C CYS A 178 -11.43 -11.74 12.05
N ALA A 179 -10.92 -12.76 11.36
CA ALA A 179 -9.48 -12.98 11.20
C ALA A 179 -9.13 -13.27 9.74
N TYR A 180 -7.83 -13.20 9.42
CA TYR A 180 -7.27 -13.60 8.13
C TYR A 180 -5.94 -14.31 8.34
N LYS A 181 -5.54 -15.11 7.34
CA LYS A 181 -4.24 -15.79 7.31
C LYS A 181 -3.18 -14.76 6.96
N ASP A 182 -2.31 -14.47 7.92
CA ASP A 182 -1.12 -13.64 7.70
C ASP A 182 0.06 -14.55 7.33
N TYR A 183 0.25 -14.75 6.02
CA TYR A 183 1.32 -15.58 5.47
C TYR A 183 2.71 -15.00 5.71
N TYR A 184 2.82 -13.71 6.07
CA TYR A 184 4.10 -13.12 6.43
C TYR A 184 4.60 -13.69 7.77
N SER A 185 3.72 -13.82 8.77
CA SER A 185 4.09 -14.36 10.10
C SER A 185 3.67 -15.82 10.32
N ASN A 186 3.13 -16.46 9.29
CA ASN A 186 2.50 -17.79 9.33
C ASN A 186 1.47 -17.93 10.47
N ARG A 187 0.73 -16.86 10.75
CA ARG A 187 -0.22 -16.78 11.87
C ARG A 187 -1.57 -16.23 11.45
N TRP A 188 -2.60 -16.56 12.22
CA TRP A 188 -3.89 -15.92 12.12
C TRP A 188 -3.80 -14.51 12.70
N ARG A 189 -4.27 -13.52 11.95
CA ARG A 189 -4.31 -12.12 12.39
C ARG A 189 -5.74 -11.63 12.47
N HIS A 190 -6.09 -10.99 13.58
CA HIS A 190 -7.40 -10.40 13.75
C HIS A 190 -7.54 -9.19 12.80
N LYS A 191 -8.71 -8.98 12.19
CA LYS A 191 -8.93 -7.84 11.27
C LYS A 191 -8.74 -6.49 11.95
N SER A 192 -9.09 -6.39 13.23
CA SER A 192 -8.85 -5.22 14.10
C SER A 192 -7.44 -5.18 14.74
N CYS A 193 -6.47 -5.94 14.22
CA CYS A 193 -5.09 -5.88 14.72
C CYS A 193 -4.49 -4.47 14.53
N THR A 194 -3.91 -3.92 15.59
CA THR A 194 -3.25 -2.61 15.58
C THR A 194 -1.94 -2.58 14.78
N ILE A 195 -1.41 -3.73 14.36
CA ILE A 195 -0.13 -3.94 13.67
C ILE A 195 1.08 -3.50 14.48
N ILE A 196 1.15 -2.24 14.88
CA ILE A 196 2.17 -1.70 15.79
C ILE A 196 1.66 -1.88 17.23
N ILE A 197 2.54 -2.31 18.12
CA ILE A 197 2.26 -2.51 19.54
C ILE A 197 3.31 -1.84 20.41
N GLU A 198 2.94 -1.61 21.66
CA GLU A 198 3.81 -1.00 22.67
C GLU A 198 4.92 -1.94 23.13
N LYS A 199 5.96 -1.34 23.71
CA LYS A 199 7.12 -2.06 24.22
C LYS A 199 6.73 -2.95 25.40
N GLY A 200 6.98 -4.25 25.25
CA GLY A 200 6.70 -5.26 26.28
C GLY A 200 5.62 -6.27 25.89
N GLU A 201 4.84 -6.00 24.85
CA GLU A 201 3.93 -6.97 24.25
C GLU A 201 4.51 -7.55 22.96
N GLU A 202 4.20 -8.81 22.67
CA GLU A 202 4.53 -9.45 21.38
C GLU A 202 3.32 -9.58 20.45
N VAL A 203 2.12 -9.59 21.04
CA VAL A 203 0.85 -9.83 20.36
C VAL A 203 -0.18 -8.85 20.91
N CYS A 204 -0.84 -8.11 20.03
CA CYS A 204 -1.88 -7.19 20.44
C CYS A 204 -3.09 -7.92 21.02
N ARG A 205 -3.85 -7.23 21.87
CA ARG A 205 -5.06 -7.74 22.52
C ARG A 205 -6.06 -8.44 21.57
N PRO A 206 -6.43 -7.88 20.39
CA PRO A 206 -7.30 -8.59 19.46
C PRO A 206 -6.75 -9.94 18.96
N CYS A 207 -5.45 -10.01 18.68
CA CYS A 207 -4.81 -11.23 18.20
C CYS A 207 -4.65 -12.27 19.31
N SER A 208 -4.40 -11.85 20.55
CA SER A 208 -4.27 -12.79 21.68
C SER A 208 -5.61 -13.44 22.06
N TYR A 209 -6.74 -12.82 21.75
CA TYR A 209 -8.05 -13.45 21.93
C TYR A 209 -8.37 -14.54 20.91
N LEU A 210 -7.71 -14.56 19.74
CA LEU A 210 -7.99 -15.56 18.71
C LEU A 210 -7.76 -16.99 19.23
N ASP A 211 -6.71 -17.23 20.02
CA ASP A 211 -6.45 -18.54 20.62
C ASP A 211 -7.64 -19.05 21.43
N LYS A 212 -8.23 -18.20 22.26
CA LYS A 212 -9.40 -18.57 23.09
C LYS A 212 -10.60 -18.92 22.21
N TYR A 213 -10.88 -18.10 21.20
CA TYR A 213 -11.96 -18.34 20.26
C TYR A 213 -11.77 -19.66 19.49
N PHE A 214 -10.56 -19.96 19.05
CA PHE A 214 -10.27 -21.16 18.27
C PHE A 214 -10.47 -22.40 19.12
N GLN A 215 -9.97 -22.38 20.36
CA GLN A 215 -10.15 -23.48 21.32
C GLN A 215 -11.63 -23.73 21.65
N GLU A 216 -12.44 -22.67 21.79
CA GLU A 216 -13.88 -22.81 21.96
C GLU A 216 -14.55 -23.38 20.71
N TRP A 217 -14.25 -22.84 19.53
CA TRP A 217 -14.81 -23.31 18.26
C TRP A 217 -14.52 -24.79 18.02
N ILE A 218 -13.28 -25.23 18.26
CA ILE A 218 -12.87 -26.64 18.15
C ILE A 218 -13.69 -27.51 19.11
N LYS A 219 -13.88 -27.08 20.37
CA LYS A 219 -14.68 -27.83 21.36
C LYS A 219 -16.15 -27.97 20.95
N TYR A 220 -16.74 -26.97 20.32
CA TYR A 220 -18.14 -27.04 19.86
C TYR A 220 -18.27 -27.94 18.62
N ASN A 221 -17.42 -27.76 17.60
CA ASN A 221 -17.55 -28.50 16.33
C ASN A 221 -17.03 -29.95 16.38
N LEU A 222 -16.18 -30.31 17.36
CA LEU A 222 -15.83 -31.71 17.61
C LEU A 222 -16.90 -32.49 18.38
N LYS A 223 -17.82 -31.81 19.08
CA LYS A 223 -18.94 -32.46 19.78
C LYS A 223 -20.06 -32.87 18.83
N ASP A 224 -20.25 -32.15 17.73
CA ASP A 224 -21.28 -32.45 16.73
C ASP A 224 -20.88 -33.57 15.75
N ASN A 225 -19.66 -34.11 15.87
CA ASN A 225 -19.12 -35.21 15.03
C ASN A 225 -18.99 -36.56 15.78
N LYS A 226 -19.68 -36.73 16.91
CA LYS A 226 -19.79 -38.00 17.65
C LYS A 226 -21.25 -38.40 17.82
#